data_AF-A0A1Y6L9Y3-F1
#
_entry.id   AF-A0A1Y6L9Y3-F1
#
_cell.length_a   1.000
_cell.length_b   1.000
_cell.length_c   1.000
_cell.angle_alpha   90.00
_cell.angle_beta   90.00
_cell.angle_gamma   90.00
#
_symmetry.space_group_name_H-M   'P 1'
#
loop_
_entity.id
_entity.type
_entity.pdbx_description
1 polymer ?
#
loop_
_entity_poly.entity_id
_entity_poly.type
_entity_poly.pdbx_seq_one_letter_code
_entity_poly.pdbx_strand_id
1 'polypeptide(L)'
;MSNACATCALPFGNALDPISEKPLLPGRYLSCCGRSICSRCLNQNKRYETYCPYCQITTTPSLLPQGLKDPPAYSASDARQPPPSSTYLDDEEPPAYSTHQPVRHQISEKTVPAEDVLHFIRPEDTVLSVSLAYGVPIDVLRKTNNLFSDHLLQARKTLLVPGEYYKGGVSLSPQPLESEEEEVKKTKVRRWMVACKVAEYDVATLYLQQSEWNLEAAIDAYREDERWEKEHPLEVKSRMKNGKKAADTGMRRFVGGSGSMR
;
A
#
# COMPACT_ATOMS: atom_id res chain seq x y z
N MET A 1 37.52 41.77 3.20
CA MET A 1 37.23 40.36 2.88
C MET A 1 35.91 40.33 2.16
N SER A 2 35.91 40.08 0.85
CA SER A 2 34.69 40.00 0.05
C SER A 2 33.98 38.68 0.34
N ASN A 3 32.82 38.74 1.00
CA ASN A 3 31.99 37.55 1.21
C ASN A 3 31.01 37.42 0.04
N ALA A 4 30.79 36.21 -0.47
CA ALA A 4 29.81 35.96 -1.52
C ALA A 4 28.47 35.54 -0.92
N CYS A 5 27.36 36.10 -1.43
CA CYS A 5 26.02 35.75 -0.98
C CYS A 5 25.64 34.36 -1.46
N ALA A 6 25.22 33.48 -0.54
CA ALA A 6 24.80 32.14 -0.90
C ALA A 6 23.55 32.13 -1.81
N THR A 7 22.64 33.11 -1.65
CA THR A 7 21.38 33.18 -2.41
C THR A 7 21.53 33.73 -3.83
N CYS A 8 22.25 34.85 -4.01
CA CYS A 8 22.39 35.51 -5.32
C CYS A 8 23.79 35.41 -5.93
N ALA A 9 24.73 34.71 -5.28
CA ALA A 9 26.13 34.55 -5.71
C ALA A 9 26.94 35.85 -5.89
N LEU A 10 26.37 37.02 -5.57
CA LEU A 10 27.06 38.30 -5.69
C LEU A 10 27.98 38.56 -4.50
N PRO A 11 29.18 39.14 -4.72
CA PRO A 11 30.04 39.59 -3.65
C PRO A 11 29.39 40.77 -2.91
N PHE A 12 29.53 40.80 -1.58
CA PHE A 12 29.06 41.87 -0.73
C PHE A 12 30.02 42.10 0.45
N GLY A 13 29.95 43.28 1.08
CA GLY A 13 30.83 43.64 2.20
C GLY A 13 32.05 44.50 1.83
N ASN A 14 32.14 44.98 0.58
CA ASN A 14 33.04 46.09 0.26
C ASN A 14 32.32 47.40 0.57
N ALA A 15 32.88 48.17 1.51
CA ALA A 15 32.56 49.58 1.63
C ALA A 15 33.15 50.30 0.42
N LEU A 16 32.36 51.18 -0.21
CA LEU A 16 32.66 52.04 -1.36
C LEU A 16 32.18 51.50 -2.72
N ASP A 17 30.89 51.70 -3.00
CA ASP A 17 30.44 51.99 -4.37
C ASP A 17 30.66 53.50 -4.60
N PRO A 18 31.45 53.95 -5.60
CA PRO A 18 31.76 55.37 -5.83
C PRO A 18 30.57 56.22 -6.32
N ILE A 19 29.36 55.65 -6.41
CA ILE A 19 28.18 56.28 -7.02
C ILE A 19 27.02 56.41 -6.02
N SER A 20 27.09 55.79 -4.84
CA SER A 20 25.94 55.77 -3.91
C SER A 20 26.39 55.88 -2.45
N GLU A 21 26.18 57.05 -1.86
CA GLU A 21 26.46 57.42 -0.44
C GLU A 21 25.62 56.66 0.61
N LYS A 22 24.88 55.61 0.23
CA LYS A 22 24.09 54.82 1.18
C LYS A 22 24.93 53.64 1.69
N PRO A 23 25.29 53.59 2.99
CA PRO A 23 26.07 52.48 3.53
C PRO A 23 25.29 51.19 3.36
N LEU A 24 25.81 50.27 2.54
CA LEU A 24 25.23 48.94 2.37
C LEU A 24 25.40 48.19 3.70
N LEU A 25 24.28 47.99 4.39
CA LEU A 25 24.23 47.28 5.66
C LEU A 25 24.96 45.93 5.53
N PRO A 26 25.80 45.56 6.52
CA PRO A 26 26.51 44.29 6.51
C PRO A 26 25.50 43.15 6.44
N GLY A 27 25.71 42.22 5.50
CA GLY A 27 24.86 41.05 5.34
C GLY A 27 24.90 40.12 6.57
N ARG A 28 23.95 39.18 6.61
CA ARG A 28 23.80 38.23 7.73
C ARG A 28 24.69 37.02 7.53
N TYR A 29 25.42 36.63 8.58
CA TYR A 29 26.15 35.36 8.65
C TYR A 29 25.31 34.30 9.34
N LEU A 30 25.24 33.09 8.75
CA LEU A 30 24.48 31.95 9.27
C LEU A 30 25.39 31.05 10.10
N SER A 31 25.17 30.96 11.41
CA SER A 31 25.96 30.10 12.31
C SER A 31 25.81 28.60 12.04
N CYS A 32 24.68 28.16 11.48
CA CYS A 32 24.41 26.73 11.23
C CYS A 32 25.27 26.10 10.13
N CYS A 33 25.67 26.86 9.09
CA CYS A 33 26.42 26.32 7.94
C CYS A 33 27.57 27.20 7.49
N GLY A 34 27.87 28.28 8.23
CA GLY A 34 28.93 29.23 7.89
C GLY A 34 28.73 30.01 6.59
N ARG A 35 27.49 30.03 6.05
CA ARG A 35 27.15 30.75 4.81
C ARG A 35 26.70 32.17 5.12
N SER A 36 26.80 33.05 4.13
CA SER A 36 26.48 34.46 4.29
C SER A 36 25.41 34.92 3.29
N ILE A 37 24.50 35.81 3.70
CA ILE A 37 23.39 36.34 2.90
C ILE A 37 23.54 37.87 2.84
N CYS A 38 23.54 38.45 1.63
CA CYS A 38 23.63 39.91 1.47
C CYS A 38 22.35 40.64 1.92
N SER A 39 22.48 41.93 2.21
CA SER A 39 21.36 42.79 2.60
C SER A 39 20.26 42.90 1.54
N ARG A 40 20.58 42.79 0.24
CA ARG A 40 19.57 42.75 -0.83
C ARG A 40 18.66 41.53 -0.71
N CYS A 41 19.23 40.34 -0.51
CA CYS A 41 18.46 39.11 -0.35
C CYS A 41 17.69 39.06 0.97
N LEU A 42 18.22 39.65 2.04
CA LEU A 42 17.49 39.81 3.30
C LEU A 42 16.26 40.71 3.13
N ASN A 43 16.41 41.85 2.44
CA ASN A 43 15.30 42.77 2.21
C ASN A 43 14.22 42.20 1.29
N GLN A 44 14.62 41.39 0.30
CA GLN A 44 13.66 40.74 -0.60
C GLN A 44 12.81 39.69 0.13
N ASN A 45 13.38 39.00 1.12
CA ASN A 45 12.70 37.98 1.91
C ASN A 45 13.08 38.10 3.38
N LYS A 46 12.26 38.81 4.18
CA LYS A 46 12.45 38.96 5.63
C LYS A 46 12.55 37.63 6.38
N ARG A 47 12.02 36.54 5.81
CA ARG A 47 12.18 35.18 6.37
C ARG A 47 13.65 34.80 6.58
N TYR A 48 14.57 35.29 5.74
CA TYR A 48 15.99 35.01 5.88
C TYR A 48 16.67 35.67 7.08
N GLU A 49 15.98 36.56 7.81
CA GLU A 49 16.48 37.10 9.10
C GLU A 49 16.40 36.06 10.21
N THR A 50 15.34 35.24 10.21
CA THR A 50 15.05 34.28 11.29
C THR A 50 15.27 32.81 10.87
N TYR A 51 15.42 32.55 9.56
CA TYR A 51 15.48 31.20 8.99
C TYR A 51 16.67 31.02 8.04
N CYS A 52 17.32 29.86 8.09
CA CYS A 52 18.32 29.46 7.11
C CYS A 52 17.66 28.70 5.94
N PRO A 53 17.76 29.18 4.68
CA PRO A 53 17.17 28.50 3.54
C PRO A 53 17.83 27.15 3.20
N TYR A 54 19.10 26.96 3.56
CA TYR A 54 19.87 25.76 3.22
C TYR A 54 19.69 24.65 4.25
N CYS A 55 19.99 24.97 5.51
CA CYS A 55 19.83 24.02 6.61
C CYS A 55 18.37 23.90 7.05
N GLN A 56 17.50 24.78 6.57
CA GLN A 56 16.09 24.71 6.86
C GLN A 56 15.75 24.88 8.35
N ILE A 57 16.64 25.48 9.14
CA ILE A 57 16.56 25.67 10.60
C ILE A 57 16.23 27.12 10.94
N THR A 58 15.43 27.32 12.00
CA THR A 58 15.19 28.64 12.60
C THR A 58 16.30 28.99 13.59
N THR A 59 16.76 30.23 13.52
CA THR A 59 17.83 30.78 14.39
C THR A 59 17.28 31.61 15.54
N THR A 60 15.96 31.81 15.57
CA THR A 60 15.23 32.37 16.71
C THR A 60 15.13 31.29 17.79
N PRO A 61 15.32 31.63 19.08
CA PRO A 61 15.11 30.68 20.16
C PRO A 61 13.62 30.32 20.23
N SER A 62 13.24 29.15 19.71
CA SER A 62 11.95 28.53 20.01
C SER A 62 12.10 27.63 21.25
N LEU A 63 10.97 27.18 21.82
CA LEU A 63 10.97 26.26 22.97
C LEU A 63 11.57 24.88 22.66
N LEU A 64 11.94 24.63 21.40
CA LEU A 64 12.62 23.42 20.98
C LEU A 64 14.14 23.60 21.03
N PRO A 65 14.91 22.54 21.34
CA PRO A 65 16.36 22.59 21.27
C PRO A 65 16.83 23.07 19.89
N GLN A 66 17.76 24.01 19.92
CA GLN A 66 18.21 24.74 18.75
C GLN A 66 18.79 23.80 17.68
N GLY A 67 18.13 23.71 16.52
CA GLY A 67 18.51 22.80 15.44
C GLY A 67 17.39 21.92 14.90
N LEU A 68 16.22 21.88 15.57
CA LEU A 68 15.06 21.16 15.10
C LEU A 68 14.11 22.05 14.28
N LYS A 69 13.46 21.46 13.28
CA LYS A 69 12.46 22.11 12.43
C LYS A 69 11.24 22.44 13.27
N ASP A 70 10.81 23.70 13.30
CA ASP A 70 9.48 24.02 13.84
C ASP A 70 8.44 23.31 12.97
N PRO A 71 7.55 22.49 13.55
CA PRO A 71 6.52 21.82 12.77
C PRO A 71 5.69 22.91 12.05
N PRO A 72 5.30 22.66 10.79
CA PRO A 72 4.45 23.59 10.06
C PRO A 72 3.17 23.89 10.87
N ALA A 73 2.65 25.11 10.73
CA ALA A 73 1.59 25.70 11.56
C ALA A 73 0.19 25.06 11.40
N TYR A 74 0.11 23.74 11.20
CA TYR A 74 -1.13 23.00 11.03
C TYR A 74 -1.84 22.69 12.36
N SER A 75 -1.27 23.04 13.51
CA SER A 75 -1.81 22.68 14.84
C SER A 75 -2.64 23.78 15.53
N ALA A 76 -2.98 24.88 14.86
CA ALA A 76 -3.71 26.00 15.50
C ALA A 76 -4.96 26.50 14.75
N SER A 77 -5.48 25.74 13.78
CA SER A 77 -6.66 26.16 13.00
C SER A 77 -7.84 25.19 13.01
N ASP A 78 -7.95 24.34 14.04
CA ASP A 78 -9.19 23.62 14.31
C ASP A 78 -9.62 23.81 15.76
N ALA A 79 -10.03 25.04 16.08
CA ALA A 79 -10.93 25.30 17.19
C ALA A 79 -12.35 24.87 16.78
N ARG A 80 -12.54 23.60 16.42
CA ARG A 80 -13.85 22.96 16.49
C ARG A 80 -14.10 22.59 17.93
N GLN A 81 -15.16 23.18 18.47
CA GLN A 81 -15.68 22.87 19.80
C GLN A 81 -15.71 21.34 20.00
N PRO A 82 -15.16 20.82 21.11
CA PRO A 82 -15.42 19.43 21.48
C PRO A 82 -16.92 19.26 21.76
N PRO A 83 -17.56 18.15 21.34
CA PRO A 83 -18.93 17.85 21.72
C PRO A 83 -19.04 17.70 23.26
N PRO A 84 -20.20 17.99 23.86
CA PRO A 84 -20.36 17.93 25.31
C PRO A 84 -20.07 16.52 25.83
N SER A 85 -19.17 16.47 26.82
CA SER A 85 -18.80 15.28 27.57
C SER A 85 -20.05 14.55 28.08
N SER A 86 -20.27 13.34 27.57
CA SER A 86 -21.11 12.38 28.27
C SER A 86 -20.29 11.78 29.40
N THR A 87 -20.82 11.90 30.60
CA THR A 87 -20.30 11.34 31.83
C THR A 87 -20.25 9.82 31.72
N TYR A 88 -19.05 9.27 31.48
CA TYR A 88 -18.75 7.88 31.77
C TYR A 88 -17.53 7.85 32.68
N LEU A 89 -17.80 7.52 33.94
CA LEU A 89 -16.86 6.88 34.84
C LEU A 89 -16.51 5.54 34.22
N ASP A 90 -15.25 5.34 33.84
CA ASP A 90 -14.57 4.05 33.96
C ASP A 90 -13.06 4.29 33.90
N ASP A 91 -12.37 3.83 34.94
CA ASP A 91 -10.93 3.71 35.04
C ASP A 91 -10.42 2.72 33.98
N GLU A 92 -10.04 3.20 32.79
CA GLU A 92 -9.15 2.43 31.92
C GLU A 92 -8.09 3.35 31.33
N GLU A 93 -6.91 3.27 31.94
CA GLU A 93 -5.68 3.94 31.50
C GLU A 93 -5.43 3.57 30.03
N PRO A 94 -5.23 4.55 29.12
CA PRO A 94 -5.01 4.24 27.71
C PRO A 94 -3.76 3.36 27.58
N PRO A 95 -3.78 2.32 26.72
CA PRO A 95 -2.66 1.40 26.61
C PRO A 95 -1.37 2.17 26.30
N ALA A 96 -0.29 1.83 27.00
CA ALA A 96 1.01 2.48 26.89
C ALA A 96 1.60 2.33 25.48
N TYR A 97 1.20 3.20 24.56
CA TYR A 97 1.65 3.24 23.17
C TYR A 97 3.10 3.72 23.01
N SER A 98 3.84 3.87 24.11
CA SER A 98 5.22 4.34 24.13
C SER A 98 6.14 3.32 24.81
N THR A 99 6.13 2.09 24.30
CA THR A 99 7.32 1.24 24.37
C THR A 99 7.68 0.90 22.94
N HIS A 100 8.50 1.75 22.32
CA HIS A 100 9.41 1.27 21.27
C HIS A 100 10.32 0.23 21.93
N GLN A 101 9.86 -1.02 21.97
CA GLN A 101 10.74 -2.14 22.23
C GLN A 101 11.56 -2.28 20.94
N PRO A 102 12.84 -1.88 20.90
CA PRO A 102 13.68 -2.42 19.85
C PRO A 102 13.58 -3.92 20.01
N VAL A 103 13.17 -4.62 18.96
CA VAL A 103 13.35 -6.06 18.86
C VAL A 103 14.85 -6.29 18.96
N ARG A 104 15.35 -6.41 20.19
CA ARG A 104 16.72 -6.84 20.47
C ARG A 104 16.74 -8.27 19.94
N HIS A 105 17.36 -8.44 18.78
CA HIS A 105 17.88 -9.73 18.34
C HIS A 105 18.76 -10.24 19.48
N GLN A 106 18.20 -11.13 20.30
CA GLN A 106 18.99 -11.91 21.21
C GLN A 106 19.81 -12.83 20.32
N ILE A 107 21.07 -12.47 20.13
CA ILE A 107 22.07 -13.37 19.58
C ILE A 107 22.29 -14.41 20.67
N SER A 108 21.41 -15.42 20.73
CA SER A 108 21.74 -16.66 21.40
C SER A 108 22.71 -17.39 20.48
N GLU A 109 23.98 -17.39 20.87
CA GLU A 109 24.97 -18.36 20.39
C GLU A 109 24.54 -19.73 20.89
N LYS A 110 23.61 -20.36 20.17
CA LYS A 110 23.40 -21.80 20.26
C LYS A 110 23.17 -22.34 18.87
N THR A 111 24.16 -23.13 18.43
CA THR A 111 24.25 -23.85 17.18
C THR A 111 23.14 -24.89 17.06
N VAL A 112 21.94 -24.43 16.77
CA VAL A 112 20.86 -25.26 16.23
C VAL A 112 20.61 -24.73 14.82
N PRO A 113 20.58 -25.56 13.77
CA PRO A 113 20.19 -25.08 12.45
C PRO A 113 18.80 -24.46 12.60
N ALA A 114 18.71 -23.16 12.37
CA ALA A 114 17.44 -22.46 12.40
C ALA A 114 16.58 -23.05 11.28
N GLU A 115 15.34 -23.41 11.63
CA GLU A 115 14.41 -24.01 10.69
C GLU A 115 14.07 -23.02 9.58
N ASP A 116 13.96 -23.52 8.35
CA ASP A 116 13.58 -22.70 7.20
C ASP A 116 12.14 -22.23 7.34
N VAL A 117 11.91 -20.94 7.07
CA VAL A 117 10.61 -20.29 7.22
C VAL A 117 9.95 -20.15 5.86
N LEU A 118 8.69 -20.57 5.75
CA LEU A 118 7.88 -20.37 4.54
C LEU A 118 7.20 -19.01 4.56
N HIS A 119 7.37 -18.24 3.50
CA HIS A 119 6.75 -16.95 3.28
C HIS A 119 5.72 -17.05 2.14
N PHE A 120 4.50 -16.57 2.39
CA PHE A 120 3.46 -16.47 1.37
C PHE A 120 3.61 -15.17 0.59
N ILE A 121 3.70 -15.29 -0.73
CA ILE A 121 3.99 -14.18 -1.63
C ILE A 121 2.70 -13.40 -1.88
N ARG A 122 2.75 -12.09 -1.70
CA ARG A 122 1.67 -11.16 -2.07
C ARG A 122 1.93 -10.53 -3.43
N PRO A 123 0.89 -10.01 -4.12
CA PRO A 123 1.07 -9.36 -5.42
C PRO A 123 2.02 -8.14 -5.36
N GLU A 124 2.09 -7.47 -4.21
CA GLU A 124 3.02 -6.37 -3.94
C GLU A 124 4.44 -6.80 -3.55
N ASP A 125 4.69 -8.08 -3.27
CA ASP A 125 5.99 -8.55 -2.82
C ASP A 125 7.00 -8.64 -3.98
N THR A 126 8.23 -8.22 -3.70
CA THR A 126 9.38 -8.27 -4.60
C THR A 126 10.53 -8.97 -3.90
N VAL A 127 11.51 -9.47 -4.66
CA VAL A 127 12.68 -10.14 -4.07
C VAL A 127 13.42 -9.20 -3.10
N LEU A 128 13.46 -7.90 -3.42
CA LEU A 128 14.04 -6.86 -2.57
C LEU A 128 13.22 -6.64 -1.28
N SER A 129 11.89 -6.50 -1.37
CA SER A 129 11.07 -6.26 -0.18
C SER A 129 11.14 -7.43 0.80
N VAL A 130 11.15 -8.66 0.29
CA VAL A 130 11.28 -9.86 1.12
C VAL A 130 12.69 -9.97 1.72
N SER A 131 13.74 -9.69 0.94
CA SER A 131 15.12 -9.64 1.43
C SER A 131 15.28 -8.66 2.60
N LEU A 132 14.67 -7.47 2.49
CA LEU A 132 14.70 -6.46 3.55
C LEU A 132 13.87 -6.85 4.78
N ALA A 133 12.70 -7.46 4.59
CA ALA A 133 11.83 -7.88 5.67
C ALA A 133 12.47 -8.98 6.55
N TYR A 134 13.13 -9.96 5.92
CA TYR A 134 13.75 -11.08 6.62
C TYR A 134 15.26 -10.89 6.88
N GLY A 135 15.89 -9.83 6.36
CA GLY A 135 17.32 -9.59 6.51
C GLY A 135 18.21 -10.59 5.76
N VAL A 136 17.68 -11.25 4.72
CA VAL A 136 18.40 -12.28 3.95
C VAL A 136 18.97 -11.65 2.67
N PRO A 137 20.25 -11.88 2.31
CA PRO A 137 20.82 -11.35 1.08
C PRO A 137 20.13 -11.92 -0.17
N ILE A 138 19.91 -11.06 -1.16
CA ILE A 138 19.17 -11.36 -2.40
C ILE A 138 19.75 -12.58 -3.13
N ASP A 139 21.07 -12.69 -3.20
CA ASP A 139 21.74 -13.78 -3.92
C ASP A 139 21.48 -15.14 -3.28
N VAL A 140 21.42 -15.21 -1.95
CA VAL A 140 21.11 -16.45 -1.22
C VAL A 140 19.65 -16.79 -1.43
N LEU A 141 18.75 -15.82 -1.27
CA LEU A 141 17.31 -16.01 -1.46
C LEU A 141 16.96 -16.51 -2.88
N ARG A 142 17.68 -16.00 -3.89
CA ARG A 142 17.54 -16.46 -5.29
C ARG A 142 18.07 -17.87 -5.49
N LYS A 143 19.23 -18.21 -4.91
CA LYS A 143 19.82 -19.54 -5.01
C LYS A 143 18.97 -20.61 -4.33
N THR A 144 18.47 -20.33 -3.12
CA THR A 144 17.64 -21.30 -2.37
C THR A 144 16.30 -21.57 -3.05
N ASN A 145 15.73 -20.57 -3.72
CA ASN A 145 14.45 -20.70 -4.42
C ASN A 145 14.58 -20.95 -5.94
N ASN A 146 15.79 -21.08 -6.49
CA ASN A 146 16.02 -21.17 -7.94
C ASN A 146 15.31 -20.06 -8.73
N LEU A 147 15.43 -18.80 -8.26
CA LEU A 147 14.84 -17.62 -8.90
C LEU A 147 15.89 -16.96 -9.80
N PHE A 148 15.71 -17.09 -11.12
CA PHE A 148 16.61 -16.50 -12.12
C PHE A 148 16.22 -15.06 -12.50
N SER A 149 14.96 -14.68 -12.30
CA SER A 149 14.45 -13.34 -12.60
C SER A 149 13.41 -12.91 -11.57
N ASP A 150 13.25 -11.61 -11.39
CA ASP A 150 12.38 -11.04 -10.36
C ASP A 150 10.89 -11.29 -10.66
N HIS A 151 10.51 -11.39 -11.93
CA HIS A 151 9.15 -11.68 -12.35
C HIS A 151 8.70 -13.12 -12.02
N LEU A 152 9.64 -14.05 -11.83
CA LEU A 152 9.30 -15.43 -11.46
C LEU A 152 8.78 -15.55 -10.03
N LEU A 153 9.01 -14.54 -9.19
CA LEU A 153 8.50 -14.52 -7.82
C LEU A 153 6.96 -14.51 -7.82
N GLN A 154 6.35 -13.65 -8.63
CA GLN A 154 4.89 -13.49 -8.70
C GLN A 154 4.17 -14.72 -9.27
N ALA A 155 4.86 -15.58 -10.01
CA ALA A 155 4.32 -16.84 -10.52
C ALA A 155 4.20 -17.91 -9.41
N ARG A 156 4.82 -17.70 -8.25
CA ARG A 156 4.81 -18.64 -7.13
C ARG A 156 3.91 -18.14 -6.01
N LYS A 157 3.34 -19.10 -5.27
CA LYS A 157 2.54 -18.82 -4.06
C LYS A 157 3.39 -18.66 -2.80
N THR A 158 4.50 -19.40 -2.74
CA THR A 158 5.35 -19.49 -1.56
C THR A 158 6.83 -19.30 -1.91
N LEU A 159 7.57 -18.81 -0.93
CA LEU A 159 9.00 -18.59 -0.95
C LEU A 159 9.63 -19.20 0.31
N LEU A 160 10.75 -19.90 0.15
CA LEU A 160 11.51 -20.45 1.27
C LEU A 160 12.57 -19.45 1.73
N VAL A 161 12.50 -19.04 2.99
CA VAL A 161 13.46 -18.14 3.63
C VAL A 161 14.42 -18.98 4.49
N PRO A 162 15.73 -18.99 4.17
CA PRO A 162 16.69 -19.78 4.91
C PRO A 162 16.81 -19.32 6.37
N GLY A 163 16.65 -20.26 7.30
CA GLY A 163 16.73 -19.97 8.74
C GLY A 163 18.12 -19.51 9.18
N GLU A 164 19.17 -19.88 8.44
CA GLU A 164 20.56 -19.47 8.69
C GLU A 164 20.72 -17.95 8.87
N TYR A 165 19.97 -17.18 8.10
CA TYR A 165 19.98 -15.71 8.12
C TYR A 165 18.81 -15.15 8.93
N TYR A 166 17.66 -15.84 8.94
CA TYR A 166 16.47 -15.39 9.63
C TYR A 166 16.23 -16.14 10.95
N LYS A 167 16.60 -15.50 12.07
CA LYS A 167 16.41 -16.04 13.44
C LYS A 167 15.03 -15.76 14.04
N GLY A 168 14.11 -15.17 13.27
CA GLY A 168 12.79 -14.77 13.76
C GLY A 168 11.81 -15.91 13.94
N GLY A 169 12.03 -17.08 13.31
CA GLY A 169 11.26 -18.31 13.51
C GLY A 169 9.77 -18.24 13.14
N VAL A 170 9.26 -17.08 12.74
CA VAL A 170 7.86 -16.85 12.36
C VAL A 170 7.79 -16.25 10.97
N SER A 171 6.82 -16.66 10.16
CA SER A 171 6.58 -16.02 8.86
C SER A 171 5.99 -14.62 9.09
N LEU A 172 6.60 -13.59 8.50
CA LEU A 172 6.11 -12.21 8.56
C LEU A 172 4.94 -11.95 7.59
N SER A 173 4.67 -12.87 6.68
CA SER A 173 3.48 -12.82 5.81
C SER A 173 2.24 -13.21 6.59
N PRO A 174 1.09 -12.55 6.33
CA PRO A 174 -0.20 -13.13 6.69
C PRO A 174 -0.31 -14.53 6.05
N GLN A 175 -0.89 -15.47 6.79
CA GLN A 175 -1.34 -16.75 6.24
C GLN A 175 -2.23 -16.47 5.00
N PRO A 176 -2.30 -17.37 3.98
CA PRO A 176 -2.80 -17.06 2.65
C PRO A 176 -4.00 -16.10 2.65
N LEU A 177 -3.81 -14.92 2.04
CA LEU A 177 -4.82 -13.87 1.94
C LEU A 177 -6.07 -14.32 1.17
N GLU A 178 -5.90 -15.25 0.21
CA GLU A 178 -7.01 -16.01 -0.35
C GLU A 178 -7.28 -17.19 0.58
N SER A 179 -8.44 -17.15 1.26
CA SER A 179 -8.89 -18.27 2.09
C SER A 179 -8.84 -19.55 1.25
N GLU A 180 -8.46 -20.69 1.85
CA GLU A 180 -8.48 -22.01 1.20
C GLU A 180 -9.82 -22.24 0.45
N GLU A 181 -10.90 -21.70 1.01
CA GLU A 181 -12.22 -21.69 0.42
C GLU A 181 -12.29 -20.99 -0.95
N GLU A 182 -11.64 -19.85 -1.13
CA GLU A 182 -11.66 -19.09 -2.38
C GLU A 182 -10.88 -19.79 -3.51
N GLU A 183 -9.78 -20.45 -3.18
CA GLU A 183 -9.04 -21.26 -4.17
C GLU A 183 -9.84 -22.47 -4.64
N VAL A 184 -10.53 -23.13 -3.70
CA VAL A 184 -11.45 -24.24 -4.00
C VAL A 184 -12.61 -23.75 -4.87
N LYS A 185 -13.17 -22.58 -4.56
CA LYS A 185 -14.22 -21.93 -5.37
C LYS A 185 -13.76 -21.67 -6.80
N LYS A 186 -12.60 -21.03 -7.00
CA LYS A 186 -12.02 -20.77 -8.34
C LYS A 186 -11.74 -22.05 -9.13
N THR A 187 -11.32 -23.11 -8.45
CA THR A 187 -11.05 -24.41 -9.08
C THR A 187 -12.34 -25.10 -9.50
N LYS A 188 -13.40 -25.03 -8.67
CA LYS A 188 -14.74 -25.51 -9.01
C LYS A 188 -15.33 -24.77 -10.21
N VAL A 189 -15.21 -23.44 -10.26
CA VAL A 189 -15.65 -22.63 -11.41
C VAL A 189 -14.99 -23.09 -12.70
N ARG A 190 -13.65 -23.18 -12.71
CA ARG A 190 -12.92 -23.65 -13.90
C ARG A 190 -13.34 -25.06 -14.32
N ARG A 191 -13.53 -25.97 -13.35
CA ARG A 191 -13.96 -27.35 -13.62
C ARG A 191 -15.37 -27.42 -14.18
N TRP A 192 -16.29 -26.58 -13.68
CA TRP A 192 -17.65 -26.44 -14.21
C TRP A 192 -17.64 -25.88 -15.64
N MET A 193 -16.88 -24.81 -15.89
CA MET A 193 -16.76 -24.19 -17.23
C MET A 193 -16.28 -25.20 -18.28
N VAL A 194 -15.29 -26.04 -17.92
CA VAL A 194 -14.80 -27.12 -18.80
C VAL A 194 -15.86 -28.21 -18.99
N ALA A 195 -16.57 -28.62 -17.94
CA ALA A 195 -17.57 -29.67 -18.00
C ALA A 195 -18.81 -29.28 -18.83
N CYS A 196 -19.28 -28.04 -18.67
CA CYS A 196 -20.44 -27.50 -19.38
C CYS A 196 -20.07 -26.89 -20.74
N LYS A 197 -18.77 -26.67 -21.01
CA LYS A 197 -18.24 -25.98 -22.21
C LYS A 197 -18.74 -24.54 -22.35
N VAL A 198 -18.88 -23.85 -21.22
CA VAL A 198 -19.36 -22.47 -21.10
C VAL A 198 -18.17 -21.59 -20.75
N ALA A 199 -17.96 -20.51 -21.50
CA ALA A 199 -16.82 -19.60 -21.32
C ALA A 199 -17.15 -18.42 -20.38
N GLU A 200 -18.44 -18.22 -20.07
CA GLU A 200 -18.97 -17.17 -19.25
C GLU A 200 -18.76 -17.47 -17.76
N TYR A 201 -17.85 -16.73 -17.13
CA TYR A 201 -17.53 -16.85 -15.70
C TYR A 201 -18.74 -16.56 -14.79
N ASP A 202 -19.56 -15.56 -15.15
CA ASP A 202 -20.71 -15.14 -14.35
C ASP A 202 -21.79 -16.23 -14.30
N VAL A 203 -22.00 -16.92 -15.42
CA VAL A 203 -22.94 -18.05 -15.51
C VAL A 203 -22.45 -19.20 -14.63
N ALA A 204 -21.16 -19.56 -14.73
CA ALA A 204 -20.56 -20.60 -13.90
C ALA A 204 -20.69 -20.30 -12.40
N THR A 205 -20.45 -19.04 -12.03
CA THR A 205 -20.55 -18.58 -10.64
C THR A 205 -21.99 -18.66 -10.14
N LEU A 206 -22.97 -18.29 -10.97
CA LEU A 206 -24.39 -18.35 -10.62
C LEU A 206 -24.85 -19.78 -10.31
N TYR A 207 -24.56 -20.75 -11.19
CA TYR A 207 -24.95 -22.14 -10.95
C TYR A 207 -24.26 -22.74 -9.73
N LEU A 208 -22.99 -22.42 -9.52
CA LEU A 208 -22.25 -22.87 -8.34
C LEU A 208 -22.74 -22.21 -7.04
N GLN A 209 -23.17 -20.95 -7.08
CA GLN A 209 -23.77 -20.31 -5.90
C GLN A 209 -25.13 -20.91 -5.56
N GLN A 210 -25.95 -21.20 -6.58
CA GLN A 210 -27.26 -21.84 -6.39
C GLN A 210 -27.16 -23.27 -5.84
N SER A 211 -26.10 -24.01 -6.18
CA SER A 211 -25.87 -25.37 -5.69
C SER A 211 -24.99 -25.45 -4.43
N GLU A 212 -24.82 -24.34 -3.71
CA GLU A 212 -23.96 -24.26 -2.51
C GLU A 212 -22.51 -24.78 -2.76
N TRP A 213 -21.98 -24.50 -3.95
CA TRP A 213 -20.67 -24.94 -4.44
C TRP A 213 -20.52 -26.46 -4.60
N ASN A 214 -21.62 -27.20 -4.78
CA ASN A 214 -21.58 -28.58 -5.25
C ASN A 214 -21.41 -28.60 -6.78
N LEU A 215 -20.26 -29.13 -7.23
CA LEU A 215 -19.89 -29.14 -8.64
C LEU A 215 -20.81 -30.02 -9.49
N GLU A 216 -21.17 -31.21 -9.01
CA GLU A 216 -21.96 -32.17 -9.78
C GLU A 216 -23.40 -31.68 -9.92
N ALA A 217 -24.01 -31.23 -8.82
CA ALA A 217 -25.34 -30.64 -8.84
C ALA A 217 -25.43 -29.42 -9.77
N ALA A 218 -24.40 -28.57 -9.81
CA ALA A 218 -24.35 -27.42 -10.73
C ALA A 218 -24.25 -27.84 -12.20
N ILE A 219 -23.55 -28.93 -12.51
CA ILE A 219 -23.44 -29.45 -13.88
C ILE A 219 -24.77 -30.06 -14.32
N ASP A 220 -25.43 -30.80 -13.43
CA ASP A 220 -26.70 -31.46 -13.74
C ASP A 220 -27.83 -30.44 -13.90
N ALA A 221 -27.91 -29.42 -13.04
CA ALA A 221 -28.84 -28.31 -13.18
C ALA A 221 -28.66 -27.58 -14.53
N TYR A 222 -27.41 -27.32 -14.94
CA TYR A 222 -27.14 -26.73 -16.25
C TYR A 222 -27.62 -27.61 -17.42
N ARG A 223 -27.36 -28.92 -17.33
CA ARG A 223 -27.79 -29.87 -18.36
C ARG A 223 -29.30 -30.04 -18.41
N GLU A 224 -29.98 -29.90 -17.29
CA GLU A 224 -31.44 -29.90 -17.21
C GLU A 224 -32.03 -28.68 -17.91
N ASP A 225 -31.49 -27.50 -17.64
CA ASP A 225 -31.89 -26.27 -18.33
C ASP A 225 -31.70 -26.38 -19.85
N GLU A 226 -30.55 -26.89 -20.31
CA GLU A 226 -30.28 -27.12 -21.73
C GLU A 226 -31.24 -28.13 -22.38
N ARG A 227 -31.70 -29.15 -21.64
CA ARG A 227 -32.71 -30.09 -22.13
C ARG A 227 -34.06 -29.40 -22.21
N TRP A 228 -34.42 -28.65 -21.17
CA TRP A 228 -35.67 -27.92 -21.11
C TRP A 228 -35.79 -26.91 -22.25
N GLU A 229 -34.74 -26.14 -22.54
CA GLU A 229 -34.71 -25.16 -23.64
C GLU A 229 -34.88 -25.81 -25.03
N LYS A 230 -34.38 -27.03 -25.21
CA LYS A 230 -34.57 -27.81 -26.45
C LYS A 230 -36.00 -28.31 -26.62
N GLU A 231 -36.63 -28.73 -25.52
CA GLU A 231 -38.01 -29.22 -25.49
C GLU A 231 -39.04 -28.09 -25.53
N HIS A 232 -38.65 -26.89 -25.09
CA HIS A 232 -39.47 -25.69 -25.09
C HIS A 232 -38.86 -24.59 -25.97
N PRO A 233 -38.73 -24.79 -27.31
CA PRO A 233 -38.25 -23.74 -28.19
C PRO A 233 -39.13 -22.49 -28.04
N LEU A 234 -38.53 -21.40 -27.60
CA LEU A 234 -39.24 -20.13 -27.42
C LEU A 234 -39.91 -19.71 -28.74
N GLU A 235 -41.21 -19.43 -28.72
CA GLU A 235 -42.02 -18.93 -29.86
C GLU A 235 -41.59 -17.54 -30.39
N VAL A 236 -40.45 -17.00 -29.94
CA VAL A 236 -39.92 -15.69 -30.33
C VAL A 236 -39.55 -15.65 -31.82
N LYS A 237 -39.32 -16.80 -32.46
CA LYS A 237 -39.10 -16.89 -33.91
C LYS A 237 -40.35 -16.53 -34.74
N SER A 238 -41.56 -16.53 -34.17
CA SER A 238 -42.78 -16.20 -34.92
C SER A 238 -43.02 -14.69 -35.09
N ARG A 239 -42.47 -13.83 -34.21
CA ARG A 239 -42.65 -12.36 -34.27
C ARG A 239 -41.46 -11.58 -34.82
N MET A 240 -40.30 -12.20 -35.03
CA MET A 240 -39.08 -11.52 -35.49
C MET A 240 -38.81 -11.64 -37.00
N LYS A 241 -39.86 -11.77 -37.82
CA LYS A 241 -39.72 -11.67 -39.28
C LYS A 241 -39.53 -10.22 -39.77
N ASN A 242 -39.71 -9.22 -38.90
CA ASN A 242 -39.40 -7.82 -39.20
C ASN A 242 -38.44 -7.24 -38.15
N GLY A 243 -37.15 -7.19 -38.49
CA GLY A 243 -36.21 -6.26 -37.84
C GLY A 243 -35.10 -6.92 -37.01
N LYS A 244 -33.91 -7.00 -37.63
CA LYS A 244 -32.55 -6.96 -37.05
C LYS A 244 -32.20 -8.00 -35.97
N LYS A 245 -31.15 -8.78 -36.27
CA LYS A 245 -30.50 -9.74 -35.38
C LYS A 245 -30.00 -9.04 -34.10
N ALA A 246 -30.69 -9.23 -32.99
CA ALA A 246 -30.16 -8.97 -31.66
C ALA A 246 -29.26 -10.15 -31.26
N ALA A 247 -28.11 -9.85 -30.67
CA ALA A 247 -27.17 -10.84 -30.16
C ALA A 247 -27.87 -11.73 -29.11
N ASP A 248 -27.65 -13.02 -29.25
CA ASP A 248 -28.19 -14.09 -28.42
C ASP A 248 -27.50 -14.06 -27.05
N THR A 249 -28.02 -13.26 -26.13
CA THR A 249 -27.76 -13.43 -24.69
C THR A 249 -29.04 -13.92 -24.05
N GLY A 250 -29.17 -15.25 -24.00
CA GLY A 250 -30.26 -15.96 -23.34
C GLY A 250 -30.48 -15.43 -21.93
N MET A 251 -31.60 -14.75 -21.73
CA MET A 251 -32.07 -14.34 -20.41
C MET A 251 -32.55 -15.59 -19.67
N ARG A 252 -31.64 -16.25 -18.96
CA ARG A 252 -31.93 -17.40 -18.10
C ARG A 252 -32.90 -16.96 -16.98
N ARG A 253 -33.96 -17.72 -16.76
CA ARG A 253 -35.02 -17.40 -15.81
C ARG A 253 -34.46 -17.24 -14.40
N PHE A 254 -34.71 -16.08 -13.80
CA PHE A 254 -34.64 -15.85 -12.36
C PHE A 254 -35.80 -16.61 -11.70
N VAL A 255 -35.54 -17.82 -11.19
CA VAL A 255 -36.47 -18.49 -10.27
C VAL A 255 -36.07 -18.08 -8.85
N GLY A 256 -36.62 -16.95 -8.40
CA GLY A 256 -36.65 -16.62 -6.98
C GLY A 256 -37.39 -17.72 -6.23
N GLY A 257 -36.79 -18.24 -5.17
CA GLY A 257 -37.35 -19.28 -4.33
C GLY A 257 -38.71 -18.87 -3.77
N SER A 258 -39.77 -19.54 -4.22
CA SER A 258 -41.06 -19.54 -3.52
C SER A 258 -41.03 -20.64 -2.47
N GLY A 259 -40.53 -20.30 -1.28
CA GLY A 259 -40.83 -21.03 -0.07
C GLY A 259 -42.31 -20.83 0.26
N SER A 260 -43.15 -21.80 -0.11
CA SER A 260 -44.53 -21.89 0.35
C SER A 260 -44.94 -23.36 0.48
N MET A 261 -44.88 -23.86 1.71
CA MET A 261 -45.64 -24.99 2.26
C MET A 261 -45.37 -24.95 3.77
N ARG A 262 -46.35 -24.48 4.55
CA ARG A 262 -47.35 -25.27 5.29
C ARG A 262 -46.77 -25.93 6.53
#